data_AF-A0A9D6MAK8-F1
#
_entry.id   AF-A0A9D6MAK8-F1
#
_cell.length_a   1.000
_cell.length_b   1.000
_cell.length_c   1.000
_cell.angle_alpha   90.00
_cell.angle_beta   90.00
_cell.angle_gamma   90.00
#
_symmetry.space_group_name_H-M   'P 1'
#
loop_
_entity.id
_entity.type
_entity.pdbx_description
1 polymer ?
#
loop_
_entity_poly.entity_id
_entity_poly.type
_entity_poly.pdbx_seq_one_letter_code
_entity_poly.pdbx_strand_id
1 'polypeptide(L)'
;MASDALVDANEAAHPPDLLIEPAVGHIGLFDADRADEAYRLGATAARAATAELGALREWHDRAWRVSLRERLELWLKTRLTL
;
A
#
# COMPACT_ATOMS: atom_id res chain seq x y z
N MET A 1 -19.51 -21.40 -2.15
CA MET A 1 -19.78 -20.00 -2.57
C MET A 1 -19.66 -18.96 -1.45
N ALA A 2 -19.79 -19.28 -0.15
CA ALA A 2 -19.63 -18.29 0.94
C ALA A 2 -18.17 -17.99 1.35
N SER A 3 -17.20 -18.81 0.89
CA SER A 3 -15.78 -18.68 1.28
C SER A 3 -15.10 -17.48 0.62
N ASP A 4 -15.29 -17.30 -0.68
CA ASP A 4 -14.57 -16.26 -1.45
C ASP A 4 -14.93 -14.85 -0.97
N ALA A 5 -16.21 -14.59 -0.68
CA ALA A 5 -16.66 -13.29 -0.17
C ALA A 5 -16.07 -12.93 1.20
N LEU A 6 -15.84 -13.92 2.08
CA LEU A 6 -15.21 -13.70 3.39
C LEU A 6 -13.70 -13.48 3.27
N VAL A 7 -13.06 -14.20 2.34
CA VAL A 7 -11.64 -14.00 2.02
C VAL A 7 -11.42 -12.62 1.43
N ASP A 8 -12.22 -12.21 0.45
CA ASP A 8 -12.18 -10.89 -0.18
C ASP A 8 -12.38 -9.76 0.85
N ALA A 9 -13.32 -9.93 1.79
CA ALA A 9 -13.58 -8.96 2.85
C ALA A 9 -12.41 -8.85 3.84
N ASN A 10 -11.79 -9.97 4.21
CA ASN A 10 -10.64 -10.00 5.10
C ASN A 10 -9.39 -9.41 4.44
N GLU A 11 -9.14 -9.72 3.16
CA GLU A 11 -8.03 -9.12 2.39
C GLU A 11 -8.23 -7.63 2.13
N ALA A 12 -9.48 -7.15 1.98
CA ALA A 12 -9.77 -5.72 1.85
C ALA A 12 -9.54 -4.96 3.17
N ALA A 13 -9.70 -5.63 4.32
CA ALA A 13 -9.49 -5.03 5.64
C ALA A 13 -8.00 -4.97 6.06
N HIS A 14 -7.17 -5.84 5.49
CA HIS A 14 -5.75 -5.96 5.83
C HIS A 14 -4.87 -5.63 4.61
N PRO A 15 -4.40 -4.38 4.46
CA PRO A 15 -3.48 -4.04 3.38
C PRO A 15 -2.20 -4.88 3.44
N PRO A 16 -1.69 -5.34 2.29
CA PRO A 16 -0.36 -5.94 2.26
C PRO A 16 0.70 -4.87 2.52
N ASP A 17 1.65 -5.16 3.39
CA ASP A 17 2.79 -4.29 3.65
C ASP A 17 3.92 -4.52 2.63
N LEU A 18 4.67 -3.47 2.32
CA LEU A 18 5.89 -3.54 1.50
C LEU A 18 7.07 -2.94 2.26
N LEU A 19 8.08 -3.77 2.52
CA LEU A 19 9.34 -3.35 3.12
C LEU A 19 10.39 -3.14 2.01
N ILE A 20 11.05 -1.98 2.03
CA ILE A 20 12.16 -1.64 1.12
C ILE A 20 13.40 -1.40 1.96
N GLU A 21 14.42 -2.25 1.80
CA GLU A 21 15.67 -2.19 2.57
C GLU A 21 16.85 -1.84 1.65
N PRO A 22 17.21 -0.55 1.53
CA PRO A 22 18.40 -0.18 0.80
C PRO A 22 19.66 -0.55 1.61
N ALA A 23 20.71 -1.00 0.92
CA ALA A 23 21.97 -1.42 1.54
C ALA A 23 22.80 -0.21 2.00
N VAL A 24 22.35 0.52 3.03
CA VAL A 24 22.98 1.73 3.57
C VAL A 24 23.73 1.49 4.88
N GLY A 25 23.85 0.24 5.34
CA GLY A 25 24.44 -0.09 6.65
C GLY A 25 25.89 0.34 6.84
N HIS A 26 26.59 0.65 5.75
CA HIS A 26 27.96 1.17 5.76
C HIS A 26 28.03 2.71 5.72
N ILE A 27 26.91 3.43 5.65
CA ILE A 27 26.83 4.90 5.68
C ILE A 27 26.44 5.33 7.10
N GLY A 28 27.31 6.09 7.77
CA GLY A 28 27.06 6.60 9.11
C GLY A 28 25.98 7.69 9.13
N LEU A 29 25.33 7.88 10.29
CA LEU A 29 24.27 8.88 10.45
C LEU A 29 24.74 10.32 10.17
N PHE A 30 26.03 10.61 10.36
CA PHE A 30 26.62 11.94 10.18
C PHE A 30 27.50 12.07 8.92
N ASP A 31 27.50 11.07 8.04
CA ASP A 31 28.30 11.04 6.79
C ASP A 31 27.59 11.85 5.68
N ALA A 32 27.47 13.17 5.89
CA ALA A 32 26.74 14.05 4.98
C ALA A 32 27.36 14.12 3.57
N ASP A 33 28.68 13.88 3.46
CA ASP A 33 29.40 13.77 2.19
C ASP A 33 28.95 12.58 1.34
N ARG A 34 28.34 11.56 1.97
CA ARG A 34 27.83 10.35 1.31
C ARG A 34 26.32 10.38 1.09
N ALA A 35 25.66 11.51 1.30
CA ALA A 35 24.21 11.66 1.11
C ALA A 35 23.76 11.27 -0.32
N ASP A 36 24.56 11.58 -1.34
CA ASP A 36 24.26 11.18 -2.72
C ASP A 36 24.32 9.65 -2.93
N GLU A 37 25.26 8.97 -2.27
CA GLU A 37 25.35 7.51 -2.29
C GLU A 37 24.10 6.89 -1.65
N ALA A 38 23.71 7.37 -0.47
CA ALA A 38 22.50 6.92 0.23
C ALA A 38 21.25 7.12 -0.64
N TYR A 39 21.12 8.27 -1.30
CA TYR A 39 20.03 8.55 -2.23
C TYR A 39 20.00 7.56 -3.40
N ARG A 40 21.14 7.30 -4.04
CA ARG A 40 21.22 6.35 -5.16
C ARG A 40 20.86 4.93 -4.74
N LEU A 41 21.32 4.49 -3.58
CA LEU A 41 20.99 3.16 -3.02
C LEU A 41 19.49 3.05 -2.72
N GLY A 42 18.90 4.06 -2.07
CA GLY A 42 17.45 4.15 -1.83
C GLY A 42 16.63 4.15 -3.11
N ALA A 43 17.02 4.99 -4.08
CA ALA A 43 16.34 5.06 -5.38
C ALA A 43 16.42 3.75 -6.15
N THR A 44 17.55 3.05 -6.09
CA THR A 44 17.74 1.75 -6.74
C THR A 44 16.86 0.69 -6.09
N ALA A 45 16.84 0.62 -4.75
CA ALA A 45 15.98 -0.31 -4.01
C ALA A 45 14.50 -0.06 -4.28
N ALA A 46 14.06 1.21 -4.28
CA ALA A 46 12.68 1.57 -4.58
C ALA A 46 12.28 1.24 -6.03
N ARG A 47 13.17 1.47 -7.00
CA ARG A 47 12.93 1.10 -8.41
C ARG A 47 12.87 -0.43 -8.59
N ALA A 48 13.69 -1.18 -7.87
CA ALA A 48 13.60 -2.64 -7.87
C ALA A 48 12.24 -3.13 -7.36
N ALA A 49 11.66 -2.45 -6.36
CA ALA A 49 10.35 -2.75 -5.78
C ALA A 49 9.14 -2.25 -6.60
N THR A 50 9.32 -1.80 -7.85
CA THR A 50 8.24 -1.21 -8.65
C THR A 50 7.11 -2.20 -8.93
N ALA A 51 7.43 -3.50 -9.06
CA ALA A 51 6.43 -4.53 -9.32
C ALA A 51 5.50 -4.73 -8.10
N GLU A 52 6.08 -4.80 -6.92
CA GLU A 52 5.39 -4.93 -5.64
C GLU A 52 4.56 -3.68 -5.32
N LEU A 53 5.11 -2.49 -5.61
CA LEU A 53 4.35 -1.23 -5.56
C LEU A 53 3.15 -1.25 -6.53
N GLY A 54 3.32 -1.86 -7.71
CA GLY A 54 2.23 -2.10 -8.66
C GLY A 54 1.13 -2.98 -8.06
N ALA A 55 1.51 -4.11 -7.45
CA ALA A 55 0.57 -5.02 -6.79
C ALA A 55 -0.18 -4.34 -5.62
N LEU A 56 0.52 -3.50 -4.84
CA LEU A 56 -0.10 -2.71 -3.76
C LEU A 56 -1.12 -1.70 -4.31
N ARG A 57 -0.81 -1.03 -5.43
CA ARG A 57 -1.77 -0.14 -6.11
C ARG A 57 -2.99 -0.89 -6.60
N GLU A 58 -2.80 -2.06 -7.21
CA GLU A 58 -3.91 -2.87 -7.68
C GLU A 58 -4.79 -3.37 -6.51
N TRP A 59 -4.17 -3.75 -5.38
CA TRP A 59 -4.90 -4.04 -4.15
C TRP A 59 -5.72 -2.83 -3.70
N HIS A 60 -5.11 -1.65 -3.63
CA HIS A 60 -5.79 -0.41 -3.26
C HIS A 60 -7.01 -0.15 -4.16
N ASP A 61 -6.86 -0.31 -5.48
CA ASP A 61 -7.95 -0.07 -6.44
C ASP A 61 -9.07 -1.13 -6.35
N ARG A 62 -8.76 -2.35 -5.90
CA ARG A 62 -9.77 -3.37 -5.58
C ARG A 62 -10.48 -3.06 -4.26
N ALA A 63 -9.73 -2.78 -3.20
CA ALA A 63 -10.25 -2.46 -1.88
C ALA A 63 -11.13 -1.21 -1.90
N TRP A 64 -10.73 -0.17 -2.64
CA TRP A 64 -11.51 1.07 -2.78
C TRP A 64 -12.87 0.83 -3.43
N ARG A 65 -12.98 -0.10 -4.39
CA ARG A 65 -14.26 -0.47 -5.03
C ARG A 65 -15.25 -1.09 -4.06
N VAL A 66 -14.77 -1.86 -3.09
CA VAL A 66 -15.62 -2.43 -2.02
C VAL A 66 -16.05 -1.32 -1.07
N SER A 67 -15.11 -0.48 -0.62
CA SER A 67 -15.40 0.62 0.31
C SER A 67 -16.36 1.67 -0.25
N LEU A 68 -16.31 1.96 -1.57
CA LEU A 68 -17.18 2.96 -2.20
C LEU A 68 -18.64 2.52 -2.17
N ARG A 69 -18.90 1.22 -2.34
CA ARG A 69 -20.25 0.64 -2.27
C ARG A 69 -20.81 0.75 -0.85
N GLU A 70 -20.03 0.35 0.15
CA GLU A 70 -20.43 0.44 1.56
C GLU A 70 -20.67 1.89 1.99
N ARG A 71 -19.81 2.82 1.55
CA ARG A 71 -19.98 4.26 1.80
C ARG A 71 -21.20 4.84 1.10
N LEU A 72 -21.50 4.41 -0.12
CA LEU A 72 -22.73 4.79 -0.84
C LEU A 72 -23.98 4.23 -0.15
N GLU A 73 -23.94 2.99 0.33
CA GLU A 73 -25.04 2.39 1.09
C GLU A 73 -25.28 3.10 2.43
N LEU A 74 -24.22 3.44 3.16
CA LEU A 74 -24.28 4.28 4.36
C LEU A 74 -24.87 5.64 4.06
N TRP A 75 -24.43 6.28 2.99
CA TRP A 75 -24.94 7.59 2.57
C TRP A 75 -26.41 7.53 2.15
N LEU A 76 -26.82 6.53 1.37
CA LEU A 76 -28.22 6.32 0.96
C LEU A 76 -29.11 6.01 2.17
N LYS A 77 -28.67 5.15 3.10
CA LYS A 77 -29.40 4.86 4.33
C LYS A 77 -29.59 6.11 5.20
N THR A 78 -28.55 6.93 5.33
CA THR A 78 -28.59 8.19 6.08
C THR A 78 -29.50 9.23 5.43
N ARG A 79 -29.59 9.23 4.09
CA ARG A 79 -30.42 10.19 3.34
C ARG A 79 -31.88 9.78 3.18
N LEU A 80 -32.19 8.49 3.31
CA LEU A 80 -33.56 7.94 3.28
C LEU A 80 -34.21 7.87 4.68
N THR A 81 -33.47 8.21 5.75
CA THR A 81 -34.00 8.27 7.13
C THR A 81 -34.32 9.70 7.61
N LEU A 82 -34.26 10.69 6.72
CA LEU A 82 -34.68 12.09 6.96
C LEU A 82 -35.95 12.43 6.18
#